data_AF-A0A6N3K6V5-F1
#
_entry.id   AF-A0A6N3K6V5-F1
#
_cell.length_a   1.000
_cell.length_b   1.000
_cell.length_c   1.000
_cell.angle_alpha   90.00
_cell.angle_beta   90.00
_cell.angle_gamma   90.00
#
_symmetry.space_group_name_H-M   'P 1'
#
loop_
_entity.id
_entity.type
_entity.pdbx_description
1 polymer ?
#
loop_
_entity_poly.entity_id
_entity_poly.type
_entity_poly.pdbx_seq_one_letter_code
_entity_poly.pdbx_strand_id
1 'polypeptide(L)' 'MEAAPELVGHMPTIGDGSEAEWITMLRDFLPRRYAVDKAFVVDSCGHQSLQLDVVVYDRHFTPLSHFHPA' A
#
# COMPACT_ATOMS: atom_id res chain seq x y z
N MET A 1 0.14 39.58 2.95
CA MET A 1 -0.82 38.63 2.34
C MET A 1 0.03 37.48 1.83
N GLU A 2 0.18 36.46 2.67
CA GLU A 2 1.02 35.28 2.43
C GLU A 2 0.26 34.38 1.45
N ALA A 3 0.80 34.22 0.24
CA ALA A 3 0.25 33.32 -0.75
C ALA A 3 0.97 31.98 -0.59
N ALA A 4 0.31 31.03 0.08
CA ALA A 4 0.80 29.66 0.18
C ALA A 4 1.05 29.12 -1.24
N PRO A 5 2.27 28.62 -1.54
CA PRO A 5 2.61 28.18 -2.88
C PRO A 5 1.78 26.94 -3.23
N GLU A 6 1.63 26.71 -4.53
CA GLU A 6 0.84 25.69 -5.23
C GLU A 6 1.23 24.23 -4.90
N LEU A 7 1.45 23.90 -3.62
CA LEU A 7 1.89 22.60 -3.13
C LEU A 7 0.74 21.59 -3.02
N VAL A 8 -0.51 22.05 -3.08
CA VAL A 8 -1.68 21.20 -2.84
C VAL A 8 -2.01 20.31 -4.06
N GLY A 9 -1.50 20.63 -5.26
CA GLY A 9 -1.81 19.91 -6.50
C GLY A 9 -0.93 18.68 -6.81
N HIS A 10 0.27 18.59 -6.21
CA HIS A 10 1.26 17.54 -6.53
C HIS A 10 1.60 16.61 -5.35
N MET A 11 1.21 16.95 -4.12
CA MET A 11 1.52 16.10 -2.95
C MET A 11 1.00 14.66 -3.06
N PRO A 12 -0.23 14.38 -3.55
CA PRO A 12 -0.69 13.01 -3.73
C PRO A 12 0.17 12.24 -4.72
N THR A 13 0.54 12.87 -5.85
CA THR A 13 1.38 12.26 -6.90
C THR A 13 2.81 11.99 -6.43
N ILE A 14 3.37 12.86 -5.59
CA ILE A 14 4.71 12.67 -5.00
C ILE A 14 4.69 11.54 -3.96
N GLY A 15 3.62 11.47 -3.14
CA GLY A 15 3.38 10.35 -2.20
C GLY A 15 3.26 9.02 -2.95
N ASP A 16 2.38 8.97 -3.95
CA ASP A 16 2.17 7.79 -4.80
C ASP A 16 3.46 7.33 -5.49
N GLY A 17 4.28 8.27 -5.98
CA GLY A 17 5.58 7.97 -6.57
C GLY A 17 6.57 7.38 -5.57
N SER A 18 6.64 7.97 -4.38
CA SER A 18 7.54 7.49 -3.30
C SER A 18 7.15 6.09 -2.83
N GLU A 19 5.85 5.80 -2.70
CA GLU A 19 5.33 4.49 -2.30
C GLU A 19 5.65 3.40 -3.33
N ALA A 20 5.55 3.72 -4.63
CA ALA A 20 5.90 2.80 -5.70
C ALA A 20 7.39 2.44 -5.70
N GLU A 21 8.28 3.39 -5.39
CA GLU A 21 9.71 3.15 -5.23
C GLU A 21 10.00 2.21 -4.06
N TRP A 22 9.36 2.43 -2.90
CA TRP A 22 9.48 1.54 -1.74
C TRP A 22 9.01 0.12 -2.04
N ILE A 23 7.86 -0.04 -2.71
CA ILE A 23 7.36 -1.35 -3.12
C ILE A 23 8.35 -2.05 -4.04
N THR A 24 8.91 -1.34 -5.02
CA THR A 24 9.88 -1.89 -5.98
C THR A 24 11.15 -2.34 -5.27
N MET A 25 11.73 -1.46 -4.44
CA MET A 25 12.91 -1.79 -3.64
C MET A 25 12.67 -3.05 -2.79
N LEU A 26 11.57 -3.11 -2.04
CA LEU A 26 11.30 -4.25 -1.16
C LEU A 26 11.09 -5.55 -1.95
N ARG A 27 10.44 -5.51 -3.12
CA ARG A 27 10.29 -6.69 -3.99
C ARG A 27 11.62 -7.22 -4.51
N ASP A 28 12.56 -6.33 -4.81
CA ASP A 28 13.88 -6.70 -5.34
C ASP A 28 14.79 -7.29 -4.25
N PHE A 29 14.66 -6.82 -3.01
CA PHE A 29 15.50 -7.27 -1.88
C PHE A 29 14.92 -8.47 -1.11
N LEU A 30 13.60 -8.64 -1.05
CA LEU A 30 12.98 -9.69 -0.25
C LEU A 30 12.96 -11.05 -0.98
N PRO A 31 13.12 -12.17 -0.24
CA PRO A 31 12.91 -13.49 -0.81
C PRO A 31 11.49 -13.64 -1.39
N ARG A 32 11.36 -14.39 -2.50
CA ARG A 32 10.11 -14.62 -3.25
C ARG A 32 8.90 -15.11 -2.44
N ARG A 33 9.09 -15.58 -1.20
CA ARG A 33 8.00 -15.96 -0.32
C ARG A 33 7.12 -14.77 0.09
N TYR A 34 7.70 -13.57 0.10
CA TYR A 34 7.03 -12.35 0.45
C TYR A 34 6.54 -11.61 -0.78
N ALA A 35 5.31 -11.12 -0.70
CA ALA A 35 4.76 -10.13 -1.62
C ALA A 35 4.69 -8.77 -0.93
N VAL A 36 4.73 -7.70 -1.73
CA VAL A 36 4.70 -6.31 -1.26
C VAL A 36 3.73 -5.55 -2.14
N ASP A 37 2.65 -5.01 -1.56
CA ASP A 37 1.56 -4.34 -2.29
C ASP A 37 0.91 -3.23 -1.44
N LYS A 38 0.19 -2.29 -2.08
CA LYS A 38 -0.84 -1.48 -1.42
C LYS A 38 -2.06 -2.35 -1.15
N ALA A 39 -2.57 -2.39 0.08
CA ALA A 39 -3.68 -3.28 0.42
C ALA A 39 -4.50 -2.83 1.64
N PHE A 40 -5.65 -3.47 1.82
CA PHE A 40 -6.39 -3.49 3.08
C PHE A 40 -6.16 -4.83 3.79
N VAL A 41 -6.15 -4.81 5.12
CA VAL A 41 -6.04 -6.03 5.94
C VAL A 41 -7.38 -6.27 6.62
N VAL A 42 -7.85 -7.52 6.56
CA VAL A 42 -9.08 -7.96 7.20
C VAL A 42 -8.73 -9.01 8.26
N ASP A 43 -9.32 -8.88 9.45
CA ASP A 43 -9.18 -9.89 10.51
C ASP A 43 -10.26 -10.98 10.42
N SER A 44 -10.14 -12.03 11.22
CA SER A 44 -11.12 -13.13 11.25
C SER A 44 -12.50 -12.74 11.79
N CYS A 45 -12.62 -11.55 12.40
CA CYS A 45 -13.88 -11.01 12.91
C CYS A 45 -14.58 -10.12 11.88
N GLY A 46 -13.98 -9.90 10.70
CA GLY A 46 -14.51 -9.07 9.63
C GLY A 46 -14.21 -7.58 9.78
N HIS A 47 -13.33 -7.17 10.70
CA HIS A 47 -12.86 -5.80 10.75
C HIS A 47 -11.82 -5.54 9.67
N GLN A 48 -11.88 -4.35 9.07
CA GLN A 48 -10.95 -3.93 8.02
C GLN A 48 -10.06 -2.78 8.52
N SER A 49 -8.80 -2.80 8.13
CA SER A 49 -7.90 -1.65 8.29
C SER A 49 -8.29 -0.47 7.39
N LEU A 50 -7.68 0.69 7.63
CA LEU A 50 -7.56 1.73 6.61
C LEU A 50 -6.63 1.25 5.48
N GLN A 51 -6.57 2.02 4.39
CA GLN A 51 -5.64 1.74 3.29
C GLN A 51 -4.20 1.80 3.80
N LEU A 52 -3.42 0.77 3.46
CA LEU A 52 -2.00 0.72 3.77
C LEU A 52 -1.20 0.87 2.48
N ASP A 53 -0.28 1.81 2.49
CA ASP A 53 0.53 2.18 1.32
C ASP A 53 1.64 1.15 1.01
N VAL A 54 2.06 0.36 2.01
CA VAL A 54 3.00 -0.75 1.84
C VAL A 54 2.66 -1.87 2.81
N VAL A 55 2.30 -3.04 2.28
CA VAL A 55 2.04 -4.27 3.05
C VAL A 55 2.98 -5.36 2.58
N VAL A 56 3.78 -5.91 3.50
CA VAL A 56 4.59 -7.12 3.25
C VAL A 56 3.86 -8.32 3.84
N TYR A 57 3.58 -9.34 3.04
CA TYR A 57 2.83 -10.51 3.46
C TYR A 57 3.34 -11.79 2.83
N ASP A 58 3.02 -12.93 3.45
CA ASP A 58 3.34 -14.25 2.91
C ASP A 58 2.35 -14.61 1.80
N ARG A 59 2.83 -14.96 0.60
CA ARG A 59 1.96 -15.33 -0.52
C ARG A 59 1.68 -16.83 -0.62
N HIS A 60 2.45 -17.66 0.07
CA HIS A 60 2.39 -19.12 -0.08
C HIS A 60 1.31 -19.74 0.81
N PHE A 61 1.07 -19.17 1.98
CA PHE A 61 0.18 -19.72 3.00
C PHE A 61 -0.94 -18.77 3.43
N THR A 62 -0.90 -17.50 3.02
CA THR A 62 -2.02 -16.57 3.26
C THR A 62 -2.95 -16.56 2.04
N PRO A 63 -4.21 -17.00 2.18
CA PRO A 63 -5.20 -16.88 1.11
C PRO A 63 -5.53 -15.40 0.87
N LEU A 64 -5.53 -15.00 -0.40
CA LEU A 64 -5.95 -13.66 -0.81
C LEU A 64 -7.47 -13.60 -0.88
N SER A 65 -8.07 -12.76 -0.04
CA SER A 65 -9.50 -12.47 -0.07
C SER A 65 -9.77 -11.39 -1.11
N HIS A 66 -10.45 -11.75 -2.21
CA HIS A 66 -10.98 -10.76 -3.14
C HIS A 66 -12.22 -10.11 -2.53
N PHE A 67 -12.15 -8.83 -2.18
CA PHE A 67 -13.28 -8.05 -1.67
C PHE A 67 -14.02 -7.40 -2.86
N HIS A 68 -15.30 -7.71 -3.05
CA HIS A 68 -16.18 -6.99 -3.98
C HIS A 68 -17.06 -6.05 -3.15
N PRO A 69 -16.97 -4.72 -3.31
CA PRO A 69 -17.90 -3.81 -2.65
C PRO A 69 -19.31 -4.01 -3.24
N ALA A 70 -20.31 -4.16 -2.37
CA ALA A 70 -21.72 -4.19 -2.75
C ALA A 70 -22.25 -2.78 -3.05
#